data_AF-A0A380S8X8-F1
#
_entry.id   AF-A0A380S8X8-F1
#
_cell.length_a   1.000
_cell.length_b   1.000
_cell.length_c   1.000
_cell.angle_alpha   90.00
_cell.angle_beta   90.00
_cell.angle_gamma   90.00
#
_symmetry.space_group_name_H-M   'P 1'
#
loop_
_entity.id
_entity.type
_entity.pdbx_description
1 polymer ?
#
loop_
_entity_poly.entity_id
_entity_poly.type
_entity_poly.pdbx_seq_one_letter_code
_entity_poly.pdbx_strand_id
1 'polypeptide(L)'
;MSKVSLQEIQERIKEVQKLSQQSKGKINSEEESALNNLHRDGKTRSWLTIGFLIGFFSLLVGCFLFVMLYNSLAVGWAIDLKSQGLLEEAGSVKLLELEKVLSVIIGVLGTPLGFIIGYYFKEKNK
;
A
#
# COMPACT_ATOMS: atom_id res chain seq x y z
N MET A 1 -36.06 -25.59 -54.95
CA MET A 1 -36.25 -24.33 -54.19
C MET A 1 -36.95 -24.71 -52.88
N SER A 2 -36.19 -24.86 -51.79
CA SER A 2 -36.71 -25.41 -50.53
C SER A 2 -37.67 -24.42 -49.87
N LYS A 3 -38.95 -24.81 -49.72
CA LYS A 3 -39.95 -24.05 -48.97
C LYS A 3 -39.70 -24.31 -47.49
N VAL A 4 -38.93 -23.42 -46.85
CA VAL A 4 -38.75 -23.45 -45.40
C VAL A 4 -40.13 -23.34 -44.75
N SER A 5 -40.48 -24.32 -43.92
CA SER A 5 -41.80 -24.37 -43.29
C SER A 5 -41.89 -23.33 -42.16
N LEU A 6 -43.09 -22.79 -41.92
CA LEU A 6 -43.30 -21.81 -40.85
C LEU A 6 -42.93 -22.35 -39.47
N GLN A 7 -43.02 -23.67 -39.27
CA GLN A 7 -42.62 -24.35 -38.04
C GLN A 7 -41.10 -24.28 -37.83
N GLU A 8 -40.32 -24.48 -38.90
CA GLU A 8 -38.86 -24.41 -38.86
C GLU A 8 -38.37 -22.98 -38.56
N ILE A 9 -39.09 -21.97 -39.04
CA ILE A 9 -38.81 -20.55 -38.71
C ILE A 9 -39.11 -20.27 -37.24
N GLN A 10 -40.22 -20.78 -36.70
CA GLN A 10 -40.58 -20.62 -35.29
C GLN A 10 -39.58 -21.29 -34.34
N GLU A 11 -39.07 -22.47 -34.70
CA GLU A 11 -38.04 -23.15 -33.91
C GLU A 11 -36.72 -22.38 -33.91
N ARG A 12 -36.27 -21.88 -35.07
CA ARG A 12 -35.06 -21.06 -35.15
C ARG A 12 -35.18 -19.76 -34.37
N ILE A 13 -36.35 -19.12 -34.36
CA ILE A 13 -36.59 -17.91 -33.54
C ILE A 13 -36.49 -18.23 -32.04
N LYS A 14 -37.08 -19.35 -31.59
CA LYS A 14 -36.98 -19.78 -30.19
C LYS A 14 -35.56 -20.12 -29.78
N GLU A 15 -34.81 -20.76 -30.67
CA GLU A 15 -33.42 -21.12 -30.42
C GLU A 15 -32.52 -19.87 -30.33
N VAL A 16 -32.70 -18.91 -31.24
CA VAL A 16 -32.00 -17.61 -31.20
C VAL A 16 -32.38 -16.81 -29.95
N GLN A 17 -33.64 -16.83 -29.52
CA GLN A 17 -34.08 -16.19 -28.28
C GLN A 17 -33.43 -16.83 -27.05
N LYS A 18 -33.38 -18.18 -26.99
CA LYS A 18 -32.74 -18.91 -25.90
C LYS A 18 -31.24 -18.65 -25.83
N LEU A 19 -30.55 -18.64 -26.98
CA LEU A 19 -29.14 -18.28 -27.09
C LEU A 19 -28.89 -16.82 -26.67
N SER A 20 -29.75 -15.89 -27.09
CA SER A 20 -29.66 -14.49 -26.68
C SER A 20 -29.83 -14.32 -25.16
N GLN A 21 -30.76 -15.05 -24.54
CA GLN A 21 -31.00 -15.01 -23.10
C GLN A 21 -29.85 -15.63 -22.31
N GLN A 22 -29.27 -16.73 -22.79
CA GLN A 22 -28.06 -17.33 -22.22
C GLN A 22 -26.83 -16.42 -22.37
N SER A 23 -26.68 -15.76 -23.52
CA SER A 23 -25.59 -14.80 -23.75
C SER A 23 -25.71 -13.58 -22.83
N LYS A 24 -26.93 -13.05 -22.63
CA LYS A 24 -27.18 -11.96 -21.67
C LYS A 24 -26.85 -12.36 -20.23
N GLY A 25 -27.19 -13.59 -19.82
CA GLY A 25 -26.85 -14.11 -18.50
C GLY A 25 -25.33 -14.23 -18.28
N LYS A 26 -24.59 -14.68 -19.30
CA LYS A 26 -23.13 -14.76 -19.26
C LYS A 26 -22.46 -13.39 -19.22
N ILE A 27 -22.92 -12.44 -20.04
CA ILE A 27 -22.42 -11.06 -20.05
C ILE A 27 -22.61 -10.41 -18.68
N ASN A 28 -23.79 -10.54 -18.06
CA ASN A 28 -24.03 -10.00 -16.72
C ASN A 28 -23.10 -10.61 -15.66
N SER A 29 -22.83 -11.92 -15.72
CA SER A 29 -21.93 -12.58 -14.77
C SER A 29 -20.46 -12.18 -14.95
N GLU A 30 -20.04 -11.90 -16.20
CA GLU A 30 -18.71 -11.42 -16.51
C GLU A 30 -18.53 -9.95 -16.11
N GLU A 31 -19.55 -9.10 -16.32
CA GLU A 31 -19.58 -7.72 -15.83
C GLU A 31 -19.56 -7.64 -14.30
N GLU A 32 -20.34 -8.47 -13.61
CA GLU A 32 -20.36 -8.54 -12.14
C GLU A 32 -19.00 -9.03 -11.60
N SER A 33 -18.37 -9.99 -12.26
CA SER A 33 -17.02 -10.46 -11.93
C SER A 33 -15.96 -9.37 -12.19
N ALA A 34 -16.06 -8.62 -13.28
CA ALA A 34 -15.17 -7.51 -13.59
C ALA A 34 -15.30 -6.36 -12.58
N LEU A 35 -16.53 -6.01 -12.18
CA LEU A 35 -16.81 -5.02 -11.15
C LEU A 35 -16.28 -5.43 -9.77
N ASN A 36 -16.44 -6.70 -9.39
CA ASN A 36 -15.89 -7.23 -8.14
C ASN A 36 -14.36 -7.23 -8.12
N ASN A 37 -13.71 -7.55 -9.26
CA ASN A 37 -12.25 -7.47 -9.37
C ASN A 37 -11.74 -6.02 -9.28
N LEU A 38 -12.41 -5.07 -9.94
CA LEU A 38 -12.12 -3.63 -9.83
C LEU A 38 -12.26 -3.12 -8.38
N HIS A 39 -13.33 -3.51 -7.68
CA HIS A 39 -13.52 -3.15 -6.28
C HIS A 39 -12.46 -3.77 -5.36
N ARG A 40 -12.06 -5.02 -5.62
CA ARG A 40 -11.02 -5.70 -4.84
C ARG A 40 -9.66 -5.02 -5.00
N ASP A 41 -9.30 -4.60 -6.20
CA ASP A 41 -8.05 -3.88 -6.46
C ASP A 41 -8.03 -2.50 -5.79
N GLY A 42 -9.14 -1.76 -5.84
CA GLY A 42 -9.29 -0.50 -5.11
C GLY A 42 -9.18 -0.66 -3.58
N LYS A 43 -9.73 -1.75 -3.03
CA LYS A 43 -9.74 -2.02 -1.58
C LYS A 43 -8.38 -2.50 -1.06
N THR A 44 -7.71 -3.40 -1.79
CA THR A 44 -6.34 -3.87 -1.46
C THR A 44 -5.33 -2.73 -1.52
N ARG A 45 -5.46 -1.84 -2.51
CA ARG A 45 -4.57 -0.68 -2.66
C ARG A 45 -4.81 0.40 -1.60
N SER A 46 -6.07 0.64 -1.22
CA SER A 46 -6.41 1.53 -0.11
C SER A 46 -5.82 1.04 1.22
N TRP A 47 -5.91 -0.28 1.47
CA TRP A 47 -5.32 -0.87 2.68
C TRP A 47 -3.79 -0.77 2.72
N LEU A 48 -3.12 -1.00 1.58
CA LEU A 48 -1.67 -0.87 1.49
C LEU A 48 -1.19 0.56 1.80
N THR A 49 -1.89 1.57 1.26
CA THR A 49 -1.58 2.99 1.52
C THR A 49 -1.81 3.36 2.98
N ILE A 50 -2.91 2.90 3.59
CA ILE A 50 -3.22 3.15 5.00
C ILE A 50 -2.19 2.48 5.91
N GLY A 51 -1.84 1.22 5.65
CA GLY A 51 -0.82 0.50 6.41
C GLY A 51 0.55 1.17 6.32
N PHE A 52 0.92 1.66 5.13
CA PHE A 52 2.16 2.41 4.95
C PHE A 52 2.15 3.75 5.69
N LEU A 53 1.03 4.48 5.65
CA LEU A 53 0.91 5.77 6.36
C LEU A 53 1.02 5.59 7.88
N ILE A 54 0.32 4.59 8.42
CA ILE A 54 0.41 4.22 9.85
C ILE A 54 1.85 3.84 10.19
N GLY A 55 2.48 2.96 9.40
CA GLY A 55 3.86 2.56 9.59
C GLY A 55 4.84 3.73 9.57
N PHE A 56 4.65 4.68 8.65
CA PHE A 56 5.48 5.88 8.56
C PHE A 56 5.35 6.77 9.80
N PHE A 57 4.14 7.07 10.25
CA PHE A 57 3.93 7.86 11.47
C PHE A 57 4.42 7.14 12.74
N SER A 58 4.19 5.83 12.85
CA SER A 58 4.75 5.02 13.93
C SER A 58 6.27 5.03 13.92
N LEU A 59 6.90 4.97 12.75
CA LEU A 59 8.36 5.07 12.61
C LEU A 59 8.86 6.44 13.07
N LEU A 60 8.20 7.55 12.70
CA LEU A 60 8.57 8.89 13.16
C LEU A 60 8.57 9.00 14.68
N VAL A 61 7.51 8.52 15.33
CA VAL A 61 7.42 8.48 16.80
C VAL A 61 8.50 7.54 17.37
N GLY A 62 8.72 6.39 16.75
CA GLY A 62 9.77 5.45 17.11
C GLY A 62 11.17 6.07 17.04
N CYS A 63 11.45 6.92 16.06
CA CYS A 63 12.73 7.63 15.94
C CYS A 63 12.95 8.63 17.06
N PHE A 64 11.90 9.37 17.42
CA PHE A 64 11.97 10.27 18.56
C PHE A 64 12.32 9.51 19.85
N LEU A 65 11.59 8.42 20.12
CA LEU A 65 11.84 7.58 21.29
C LEU A 65 13.24 6.93 21.25
N PHE A 66 13.65 6.45 20.09
CA PHE A 66 14.96 5.83 19.87
C PHE A 66 16.10 6.80 20.16
N VAL A 67 16.06 8.02 19.61
CA VAL A 67 17.09 9.04 19.83
C VAL A 67 17.14 9.42 21.30
N MET A 68 15.98 9.59 21.95
CA MET A 68 15.91 9.90 23.38
C MET A 68 16.52 8.79 24.25
N LEU A 69 16.15 7.53 24.02
CA LEU A 69 16.68 6.37 24.75
C LEU A 69 18.17 6.19 24.53
N TYR A 70 18.62 6.22 23.27
CA TYR A 70 20.03 6.09 22.93
C TYR A 70 20.85 7.19 23.59
N ASN A 71 20.42 8.45 23.50
CA ASN A 71 21.15 9.56 24.11
C ASN A 71 21.22 9.45 25.63
N SER A 72 20.15 8.98 26.28
CA SER A 72 20.17 8.71 27.72
C SER A 72 21.21 7.65 28.09
N LEU A 73 21.31 6.57 27.32
CA LEU A 73 22.31 5.53 27.54
C LEU A 73 23.72 6.01 27.24
N ALA A 74 23.90 6.76 26.16
CA ALA A 74 25.18 7.33 25.74
C ALA A 74 25.76 8.27 26.80
N VAL A 75 24.93 9.11 27.42
CA VAL A 75 25.35 9.93 28.56
C VAL A 75 25.77 9.07 29.75
N GLY A 76 25.01 8.00 30.04
CA GLY A 76 25.38 7.04 31.08
C GLY A 76 26.76 6.40 30.83
N TRP A 77 27.01 5.94 29.61
CA TRP A 77 28.30 5.38 29.20
C TRP A 77 29.44 6.41 29.31
N ALA A 78 29.20 7.66 28.90
CA ALA A 78 30.21 8.72 29.00
C ALA A 78 30.58 9.03 30.46
N ILE A 79 29.60 9.02 31.36
CA ILE A 79 29.83 9.20 32.81
C ILE A 79 30.62 8.02 33.39
N ASP A 80 30.25 6.79 33.03
CA ASP A 80 30.91 5.57 33.52
C ASP A 80 32.37 5.48 33.05
N LEU A 81 32.63 5.71 31.76
CA LEU A 81 33.99 5.77 31.18
C LEU A 81 34.84 6.85 31.86
N LYS A 82 34.25 8.04 32.10
CA LYS A 82 34.94 9.10 32.84
C LYS A 82 35.28 8.68 34.27
N SER A 83 34.39 7.95 34.95
CA SER A 83 34.63 7.45 36.31
C SER A 83 35.76 6.41 36.38
N GLN A 84 35.98 5.68 35.28
CA GLN A 84 37.06 4.70 35.12
C GLN A 84 38.39 5.30 34.65
N GLY A 85 38.47 6.62 34.47
CA GLY A 85 39.68 7.33 34.03
C GLY A 85 39.91 7.33 32.51
N LEU A 86 38.96 6.82 31.72
CA LEU A 86 39.01 6.73 30.25
C LEU A 86 38.43 8.01 29.61
N LEU A 87 39.16 9.11 29.74
CA LEU A 87 38.70 10.44 29.29
C LEU A 87 38.64 10.58 27.76
N GLU A 88 39.55 9.95 27.01
CA GLU A 88 39.54 9.99 25.54
C GLU A 88 38.35 9.19 24.98
N GLU A 89 38.09 8.03 25.56
CA GLU A 89 36.99 7.14 25.18
C GLU A 89 35.64 7.76 25.53
N ALA A 90 35.52 8.43 26.69
CA ALA A 90 34.31 9.15 27.07
C ALA A 90 33.98 10.28 26.07
N GLY A 91 35.00 10.99 25.55
CA GLY A 91 34.83 12.03 24.53
C GLY A 91 34.45 11.48 23.15
N SER A 92 34.70 10.19 22.90
CA SER A 92 34.35 9.53 21.63
C SER A 92 32.86 9.16 21.52
N VAL A 93 32.13 9.15 22.64
CA VAL A 93 30.70 8.81 22.68
C VAL A 93 29.89 9.92 22.01
N LYS A 94 29.42 9.66 20.79
CA LYS A 94 28.59 10.61 20.03
C LYS A 94 27.12 10.43 20.34
N LEU A 95 26.48 11.55 20.63
CA LEU A 95 25.03 11.65 20.72
C LEU A 95 24.41 11.64 19.32
N LEU A 96 23.22 11.05 19.22
CA LEU A 96 22.41 11.11 18.01
C LEU A 96 21.61 12.40 18.00
N GLU A 97 21.65 13.09 16.87
CA GLU A 97 20.78 14.22 16.58
C GLU A 97 19.53 13.73 15.86
N LEU A 98 18.36 14.16 16.33
CA LEU A 98 17.08 13.78 15.74
C LEU A 98 17.00 14.15 14.26
N GLU A 99 17.48 15.34 13.89
CA GLU A 99 17.47 15.83 12.51
C GLU A 99 18.23 14.89 11.55
N LYS A 100 19.41 14.40 11.97
CA LYS A 100 20.23 13.49 11.16
C LYS A 100 19.54 12.15 10.96
N VAL A 101 18.98 11.60 12.03
CA VAL A 101 18.23 10.32 11.97
C VAL A 101 17.00 10.46 11.09
N LEU A 102 16.26 11.56 11.24
CA LEU A 102 15.07 11.85 10.45
C LEU A 102 15.40 12.06 8.96
N SER A 103 16.49 12.77 8.67
CA SER A 103 16.98 13.00 7.30
C SER A 103 17.27 11.70 6.56
N VAL A 104 17.94 10.74 7.23
CA VAL A 104 18.20 9.42 6.64
C VAL A 104 16.90 8.68 6.32
N ILE A 105 15.94 8.70 7.24
CA ILE A 105 14.67 7.99 7.08
C ILE A 105 13.82 8.61 5.99
N ILE A 106 13.71 9.94 5.96
CA ILE A 106 13.01 10.66 4.88
C ILE A 106 13.73 10.45 3.55
N GLY A 107 15.07 10.43 3.52
CA GLY A 107 15.83 10.18 2.30
C GLY A 107 15.54 8.80 1.69
N VAL A 108 15.46 7.76 2.51
CA VAL A 108 15.17 6.39 2.06
C VAL A 108 13.69 6.19 1.73
N LEU A 109 12.79 6.73 2.55
CA LEU A 109 11.35 6.50 2.42
C LEU A 109 10.63 7.52 1.55
N GLY A 110 11.23 8.68 1.29
CA GLY A 110 10.59 9.78 0.57
C GLY A 110 10.17 9.39 -0.85
N THR A 111 11.02 8.66 -1.57
CA THR A 111 10.69 8.18 -2.92
C THR A 111 9.54 7.16 -2.91
N PRO A 112 9.61 6.05 -2.15
CA PRO A 112 8.47 5.14 -1.99
C PRO A 112 7.17 5.84 -1.56
N LEU A 113 7.26 6.78 -0.62
CA LEU A 113 6.13 7.53 -0.09
C LEU A 113 5.48 8.41 -1.15
N GLY A 114 6.29 9.10 -1.97
CA GLY A 114 5.82 9.87 -3.12
C GLY A 114 5.11 8.99 -4.15
N PHE A 115 5.63 7.79 -4.44
CA PHE A 115 4.99 6.84 -5.33
C PHE A 115 3.63 6.36 -4.78
N ILE A 116 3.58 5.92 -3.52
CA ILE A 116 2.35 5.40 -2.90
C ILE A 116 1.25 6.48 -2.85
N ILE A 117 1.60 7.71 -2.45
CA ILE A 117 0.66 8.84 -2.44
C ILE A 117 0.20 9.19 -3.86
N GLY A 118 1.12 9.27 -4.83
CA GLY A 118 0.80 9.57 -6.22
C GLY A 118 -0.14 8.53 -6.84
N TYR A 119 0.08 7.25 -6.57
CA TYR A 119 -0.82 6.18 -6.98
C TYR A 119 -2.20 6.29 -6.32
N TYR A 120 -2.27 6.63 -5.03
CA TYR A 120 -3.55 6.81 -4.34
C TYR A 120 -4.40 7.94 -4.95
N PHE A 121 -3.80 9.10 -5.26
CA PHE A 121 -4.54 10.24 -5.83
C PHE A 121 -4.87 10.08 -7.31
N LYS A 122 -4.04 9.40 -8.10
CA LYS A 122 -4.31 9.10 -9.52
C LYS A 122 -5.61 8.33 -9.71
N GLU A 123 -6.02 7.54 -8.72
CA GLU A 123 -7.17 6.65 -8.81
C GLU A 123 -8.46 7.29 -8.32
N LYS A 124 -8.39 8.26 -7.39
CA LYS A 124 -9.55 9.05 -6.96
C LYS A 124 -10.04 10.06 -8.01
N ASN A 125 -9.17 10.48 -8.91
CA ASN A 125 -9.47 11.46 -9.96
C ASN A 125 -9.80 10.82 -11.31
N LYS A 126 -10.10 9.51 -11.34
CA LYS A 126 -10.55 8.76 -12.51
C LYS A 126 -11.99 8.32 -12.30
#